data_AF-K1TP42-F1
#
_entry.id   AF-K1TP42-F1
#
_cell.length_a   1.000
_cell.length_b   1.000
_cell.length_c   1.000
_cell.angle_alpha   90.00
_cell.angle_beta   90.00
_cell.angle_gamma   90.00
#
_symmetry.space_group_name_H-M   'P 1'
#
loop_
_entity.id
_entity.type
_entity.pdbx_description
1 polymer ?
#
loop_
_entity_poly.entity_id
_entity_poly.type
_entity_poly.pdbx_seq_one_letter_code
_entity_poly.pdbx_strand_id
1 'polypeptide(L)' 'MKEFVISEVKAETAVLVGLITKTQDEAKTKEYLDELEFLADTAGAVTV' A
#
# COMPACT_ATOMS: atom_id res chain seq x y z
N MET A 1 6.11 30.69 -21.41
CA MET A 1 6.99 29.90 -20.53
C MET A 1 6.07 29.06 -19.67
N LYS A 2 5.97 27.74 -19.90
CA LYS A 2 5.14 26.88 -19.02
C LYS A 2 5.98 26.61 -17.79
N GLU A 3 5.58 27.18 -16.67
CA GLU A 3 6.14 26.83 -15.36
C GLU A 3 5.84 25.36 -15.11
N PHE A 4 6.89 24.54 -15.07
CA PHE A 4 6.78 23.17 -14.59
C PHE A 4 6.63 23.26 -13.08
N VAL A 5 5.39 23.10 -12.60
CA VAL A 5 5.11 22.87 -11.18
C VAL A 5 5.71 21.50 -10.86
N ILE A 6 6.91 21.48 -10.27
CA ILE A 6 7.42 20.30 -9.60
C ILE A 6 6.66 20.22 -8.28
N SER A 7 5.48 19.61 -8.32
CA SER A 7 4.86 19.11 -7.11
C SER A 7 5.76 17.97 -6.64
N GLU A 8 6.50 18.15 -5.55
CA GLU A 8 7.12 17.03 -4.87
C GLU A 8 6.02 16.01 -4.57
N VAL A 9 6.09 14.85 -5.23
CA VAL A 9 5.18 13.74 -4.93
C VAL A 9 5.62 13.18 -3.59
N LYS A 10 5.07 13.73 -2.51
CA LYS A 10 5.29 13.23 -1.18
C LYS A 10 4.56 11.89 -1.07
N ALA A 11 5.31 10.82 -0.80
CA ALA A 11 4.72 9.52 -0.53
C ALA A 11 3.76 9.62 0.66
N GLU A 12 2.53 9.14 0.48
CA GLU A 12 1.52 9.11 1.54
C GLU A 12 1.71 7.88 2.41
N THR A 13 1.46 8.03 3.71
CA THR A 13 1.50 6.91 4.65
C THR A 13 0.19 6.12 4.59
N ALA A 14 0.28 4.81 4.45
CA ALA A 14 -0.85 3.90 4.41
C ALA A 14 -0.74 2.85 5.52
N VAL A 15 -1.85 2.60 6.22
CA VAL A 15 -1.95 1.50 7.18
C VAL A 15 -2.64 0.34 6.48
N LEU A 16 -1.99 -0.83 6.44
CA LEU A 16 -2.59 -2.03 5.86
C LEU A 16 -3.32 -2.83 6.94
N VAL A 17 -4.58 -3.17 6.69
CA VAL A 17 -5.42 -3.90 7.65
C VAL A 17 -5.94 -5.18 7.02
N GLY A 18 -5.53 -6.33 7.55
CA GLY A 18 -6.03 -7.64 7.17
C GLY A 18 -7.24 -8.03 8.00
N LEU A 19 -8.27 -8.61 7.37
CA LEU A 19 -9.44 -9.17 8.04
C LEU A 19 -9.49 -10.67 7.84
N ILE A 20 -9.34 -11.43 8.94
CA ILE A 20 -9.55 -12.87 8.94
C ILE A 20 -11.06 -13.15 8.88
N THR A 21 -11.45 -14.07 8.00
CA THR A 21 -12.86 -14.48 7.83
C THR A 21 -12.99 -15.99 7.84
N LYS A 22 -14.22 -16.52 7.79
CA LYS A 22 -14.45 -17.98 7.76
C LYS A 22 -13.82 -18.68 6.54
N THR A 23 -13.57 -17.95 5.46
CA THR A 23 -13.02 -18.47 4.19
C THR A 23 -11.60 -17.97 3.91
N GLN A 24 -11.04 -17.15 4.79
CA GLN A 24 -9.69 -16.59 4.69
C GLN A 24 -9.05 -16.64 6.07
N ASP A 25 -8.16 -17.60 6.26
CA ASP A 25 -7.42 -17.79 7.49
C ASP A 25 -6.26 -16.78 7.65
N GLU A 26 -5.53 -16.91 8.75
CA GLU A 26 -4.38 -16.05 9.07
C GLU A 26 -3.29 -16.13 8.01
N ALA A 27 -2.94 -17.34 7.55
CA ALA A 27 -1.87 -17.54 6.59
C ALA A 27 -2.17 -16.84 5.26
N LYS A 28 -3.38 -17.01 4.75
CA LYS A 28 -3.84 -16.36 3.52
C LYS A 28 -4.00 -14.85 3.68
N THR A 29 -4.45 -14.39 4.84
CA THR A 29 -4.53 -12.96 5.15
C THR A 29 -3.14 -12.32 5.13
N LYS A 30 -2.13 -13.03 5.65
CA LYS A 30 -0.74 -12.56 5.63
C LYS A 30 -0.18 -12.48 4.22
N GLU A 31 -0.39 -13.52 3.41
CA GLU A 31 0.00 -13.51 1.98
C GLU A 31 -0.58 -12.31 1.23
N TYR A 32 -1.86 -11.99 1.46
CA TYR A 32 -2.51 -10.84 0.85
C TYR A 32 -1.98 -9.49 1.37
N LEU A 33 -1.57 -9.41 2.63
CA LEU A 33 -0.93 -8.21 3.17
C LEU A 33 0.45 -8.00 2.59
N ASP A 34 1.24 -9.08 2.42
CA ASP A 34 2.56 -9.03 1.79
C ASP A 34 2.44 -8.60 0.31
N GLU A 35 1.45 -9.11 -0.42
CA GLU A 35 1.16 -8.68 -1.79
C GLU A 35 0.69 -7.22 -1.84
N LEU A 36 -0.20 -6.81 -0.92
CA LEU A 36 -0.70 -5.43 -0.85
C LEU A 36 0.41 -4.43 -0.51
N GLU A 37 1.39 -4.82 0.32
CA GLU A 37 2.58 -4.03 0.60
C GLU A 37 3.41 -3.81 -0.68
N PHE A 38 3.67 -4.87 -1.44
CA PHE A 38 4.35 -4.75 -2.73
C PHE A 38 3.61 -3.80 -3.70
N LEU A 39 2.28 -3.91 -3.76
CA LEU A 39 1.48 -3.01 -4.59
C LEU A 39 1.53 -1.56 -4.09
N ALA A 40 1.47 -1.34 -2.77
CA ALA A 40 1.57 -0.01 -2.18
C ALA A 40 2.94 0.65 -2.44
N ASP A 41 4.03 -0.10 -2.33
CA ASP A 41 5.39 0.36 -2.63
C ASP A 41 5.51 0.78 -4.11
N THR A 42 5.06 -0.06 -5.04
CA THR A 42 5.08 0.28 -6.48
C THR A 42 4.16 1.43 -6.85
N ALA A 43 3.13 1.70 -6.04
CA ALA A 43 2.23 2.85 -6.19
C ALA A 43 2.77 4.14 -5.54
N GLY A 44 3.88 4.07 -4.79
CA GLY A 44 4.52 5.22 -4.14
C GLY A 44 3.94 5.56 -2.77
N ALA A 45 3.26 4.62 -2.11
CA ALA A 45 2.82 4.75 -0.72
C ALA A 45 3.86 4.13 0.24
N VAL A 46 3.95 4.67 1.45
CA VAL A 46 4.76 4.09 2.54
C VAL A 46 3.82 3.36 3.49
N THR A 47 3.97 2.04 3.61
CA THR A 47 3.20 1.21 4.53
C THR A 47 3.78 1.25 5.95
N VAL A 48 2.91 1.19 6.97
CA VAL A 48 3.27 1.11 8.40
C VAL A 48 2.43 0.09 9.16
#